data_AF-A0A7R7ZMJ7-F1
#
_entry.id   AF-A0A7R7ZMJ7-F1
#
_cell.length_a   1.000
_cell.length_b   1.000
_cell.length_c   1.000
_cell.angle_alpha   90.00
_cell.angle_beta   90.00
_cell.angle_gamma   90.00
#
_symmetry.space_group_name_H-M   'P 1'
#
loop_
_entity.id
_entity.type
_entity.pdbx_description
1 polymer ?
#
loop_
_entity_poly.entity_id
_entity_poly.type
_entity_poly.pdbx_seq_one_letter_code
_entity_poly.pdbx_strand_id
1 'polypeptide(L)'
;MPPNQEPEAGYEKWLFLEYFPDNTLWINKPTLDDIRATTQLEQNKTSSAAPYIVSSDTSPKTVEYISDNPEFLGKHVRIFYNRKYRKLVIKLVHHAHEVARSLISREIDIAADRMSIVNGLVPDGSKCVVSGQYTKEPASSWRPATLPPSRDAKWPSLVVECGDLKSITKLRIEAEWWLTKSQGDVKVAIVLIVWPTWSGISLEKWVPDPNGNSNPNDSATGTAKCIQEIGLQCKARNTASIEISGGSLRLGFEEVFLRTPSSPRERDIIVSEEALKSIMGLVYDEFVI
;
A
#
# COMPACT_ATOMS: atom_id res chain seq x y z
N MET A 1 -43.54 15.57 19.19
CA MET A 1 -42.61 14.71 18.42
C MET A 1 -42.94 14.85 16.95
N PRO A 2 -42.08 15.45 16.12
CA PRO A 2 -42.09 15.14 14.70
C PRO A 2 -41.27 13.85 14.48
N PRO A 3 -41.87 12.81 13.89
CA PRO A 3 -41.15 11.67 13.36
C PRO A 3 -40.55 12.04 11.99
N ASN A 4 -39.40 11.46 11.64
CA ASN A 4 -38.61 11.70 10.43
C ASN A 4 -37.64 12.89 10.51
N GLN A 5 -36.54 12.68 11.24
CA GLN A 5 -35.24 13.08 10.72
C GLN A 5 -34.45 11.79 10.46
N GLU A 6 -34.12 11.56 9.19
CA GLU A 6 -33.04 10.68 8.79
C GLU A 6 -31.80 11.09 9.62
N PRO A 7 -31.03 10.15 10.19
CA PRO A 7 -29.78 10.54 10.84
C PRO A 7 -28.97 11.28 9.78
N GLU A 8 -28.65 12.55 10.05
CA GLU A 8 -27.79 13.36 9.19
C GLU A 8 -26.61 12.48 8.79
N ALA A 9 -26.49 12.20 7.48
CA ALA A 9 -25.33 11.56 6.90
C ALA A 9 -24.18 12.56 7.08
N GLY A 10 -23.62 12.58 8.29
CA GLY A 10 -22.53 13.46 8.66
C GLY A 10 -21.38 13.17 7.73
N TYR A 11 -21.04 14.16 6.90
CA TYR A 11 -19.69 14.58 6.52
C TYR A 11 -18.60 13.52 6.29
N GLU A 12 -18.92 12.26 5.98
CA GLU A 12 -17.98 11.30 5.38
C GLU A 12 -17.89 11.62 3.89
N LYS A 13 -17.33 12.79 3.59
CA LYS A 13 -16.82 13.10 2.26
C LYS A 13 -15.58 12.21 2.08
N TRP A 14 -15.72 11.18 1.26
CA TRP A 14 -14.78 10.06 1.21
C TRP A 14 -13.54 10.40 0.40
N LEU A 15 -12.46 10.72 1.10
CA LEU A 15 -11.11 10.93 0.54
C LEU A 15 -10.67 9.77 -0.36
N PHE A 16 -11.16 8.55 -0.12
CA PHE A 16 -10.79 7.36 -0.90
C PHE A 16 -11.33 7.39 -2.35
N LEU A 17 -12.43 8.08 -2.64
CA LEU A 17 -12.89 8.26 -4.04
C LEU A 17 -12.48 9.63 -4.61
N GLU A 18 -11.62 10.34 -3.89
CA GLU A 18 -11.05 11.63 -4.26
C GLU A 18 -9.54 11.48 -4.47
N TYR A 19 -8.88 12.55 -4.91
CA TYR A 19 -7.41 12.60 -5.09
C TYR A 19 -6.83 11.56 -6.05
N PHE A 20 -7.63 11.14 -7.03
CA PHE A 20 -7.14 10.37 -8.16
C PHE A 20 -6.24 11.24 -9.04
N PRO A 21 -5.15 10.69 -9.60
CA PRO A 21 -4.35 11.39 -10.61
C PRO A 21 -5.21 11.82 -11.80
N ASP A 22 -4.88 12.94 -12.43
CA ASP A 22 -5.67 13.54 -13.53
C ASP A 22 -5.92 12.58 -14.71
N ASN A 23 -5.01 11.64 -14.96
CA ASN A 23 -5.14 10.65 -16.03
C ASN A 23 -5.88 9.37 -15.62
N THR A 24 -6.64 9.38 -14.53
CA THR A 24 -7.48 8.26 -14.08
C THR A 24 -8.65 8.03 -15.03
N LEU A 25 -8.87 6.77 -15.43
CA LEU A 25 -10.02 6.40 -16.27
C LEU A 25 -11.26 6.14 -15.43
N TRP A 26 -12.41 6.58 -15.93
CA TRP A 26 -13.70 6.36 -15.29
C TRP A 26 -14.60 5.58 -16.25
N ILE A 27 -15.08 4.42 -15.81
CA ILE A 27 -16.04 3.61 -16.55
C ILE A 27 -17.35 3.50 -15.76
N ASN A 28 -18.49 3.55 -16.45
CA ASN A 28 -19.80 3.61 -15.81
C ASN A 28 -20.69 2.46 -16.26
N LYS A 29 -21.26 1.72 -15.29
CA LYS A 29 -22.05 0.51 -15.51
C LYS A 29 -21.39 -0.51 -16.44
N PRO A 30 -20.09 -0.83 -16.27
CA PRO A 30 -19.43 -1.78 -17.14
C PRO A 30 -19.91 -3.21 -16.86
N THR A 31 -19.88 -4.03 -17.89
CA THR A 31 -19.90 -5.48 -17.73
C THR A 31 -18.57 -5.98 -17.17
N LEU A 32 -18.52 -7.24 -16.70
CA LEU A 32 -17.28 -7.86 -16.25
C LEU A 32 -16.21 -7.87 -17.38
N ASP A 33 -16.64 -8.06 -18.64
CA ASP A 33 -15.76 -8.04 -19.80
C ASP A 33 -15.25 -6.63 -20.13
N ASP A 34 -16.07 -5.59 -19.95
CA ASP A 34 -15.63 -4.20 -20.15
C ASP A 34 -14.54 -3.80 -19.15
N ILE A 35 -14.67 -4.26 -17.89
CA ILE A 35 -13.65 -4.04 -16.86
C ILE A 35 -12.33 -4.69 -17.28
N ARG A 36 -12.38 -5.96 -17.72
CA ARG A 36 -11.20 -6.70 -18.18
C ARG A 36 -10.56 -6.05 -19.40
N ALA A 37 -11.35 -5.74 -20.43
CA ALA A 37 -10.87 -5.16 -21.67
C ALA A 37 -10.19 -3.81 -21.43
N THR A 38 -10.80 -2.94 -20.62
CA THR A 38 -10.21 -1.64 -20.25
C THR A 38 -8.90 -1.81 -19.50
N THR A 39 -8.86 -2.75 -18.54
CA THR A 39 -7.67 -3.03 -17.73
C THR A 39 -6.51 -3.52 -18.61
N GLN A 40 -6.76 -4.48 -19.49
CA GLN A 40 -5.75 -5.04 -20.38
C GLN A 40 -5.27 -4.02 -21.42
N LEU A 41 -6.17 -3.16 -21.92
CA LEU A 41 -5.80 -2.08 -22.83
C LEU A 41 -4.79 -1.14 -22.18
N GLU A 42 -5.04 -0.71 -20.94
CA GLU A 42 -4.11 0.18 -20.23
C GLU A 42 -2.79 -0.51 -19.87
N GLN A 43 -2.82 -1.79 -19.50
CA GLN A 43 -1.60 -2.58 -19.22
C GLN A 43 -0.67 -2.68 -20.43
N ASN A 44 -1.22 -2.69 -21.64
CA ASN A 44 -0.47 -2.80 -22.88
C ASN A 44 0.10 -1.45 -23.37
N LYS A 45 -0.20 -0.34 -22.69
CA LYS A 45 0.36 0.96 -23.04
C LYS A 45 1.81 1.06 -22.59
N THR A 46 2.68 1.43 -23.52
CA THR A 46 4.11 1.69 -23.25
C THR A 46 4.37 3.08 -22.67
N SER A 47 3.41 3.99 -22.76
CA SER A 47 3.48 5.32 -22.15
C SER A 47 2.09 5.86 -21.84
N SER A 48 2.00 6.76 -20.86
CA SER A 48 0.76 7.45 -20.49
C SER A 48 -0.40 6.54 -20.04
N ALA A 49 -0.10 5.32 -19.58
CA ALA A 49 -1.11 4.45 -18.95
C ALA A 49 -1.77 5.15 -17.76
N ALA A 50 -3.08 4.96 -17.61
CA ALA A 50 -3.79 5.43 -16.45
C ALA A 50 -3.38 4.61 -15.21
N PRO A 51 -2.86 5.21 -14.13
CA PRO A 51 -2.48 4.46 -12.93
C PRO A 51 -3.71 3.86 -12.22
N TYR A 52 -4.90 4.40 -12.48
CA TYR A 52 -6.16 3.96 -11.92
C TYR A 52 -7.27 3.89 -12.96
N ILE A 53 -8.13 2.89 -12.80
CA ILE A 53 -9.43 2.77 -13.47
C ILE A 53 -10.50 2.70 -12.36
N VAL A 54 -11.47 3.60 -12.40
CA VAL A 54 -12.60 3.63 -11.46
C VAL A 54 -13.86 3.18 -12.18
N SER A 55 -14.33 1.99 -11.79
CA SER A 55 -15.54 1.36 -12.27
C SER A 55 -16.73 1.66 -11.37
N SER A 56 -17.75 2.28 -11.95
CA SER A 56 -18.98 2.68 -11.27
C SER A 56 -20.09 1.66 -11.46
N ASP A 57 -20.97 1.53 -10.46
CA ASP A 57 -22.07 0.57 -10.42
C ASP A 57 -21.61 -0.91 -10.51
N THR A 58 -20.40 -1.21 -10.05
CA THR A 58 -19.89 -2.59 -9.99
C THR A 58 -20.61 -3.39 -8.91
N SER A 59 -21.15 -4.56 -9.27
CA SER A 59 -21.89 -5.41 -8.31
C SER A 59 -20.94 -6.12 -7.34
N PRO A 60 -21.37 -6.43 -6.09
CA PRO A 60 -20.54 -7.18 -5.16
C PRO A 60 -20.12 -8.55 -5.71
N LYS A 61 -21.01 -9.23 -6.42
CA LYS A 61 -20.74 -10.52 -7.08
C LYS A 61 -19.61 -10.43 -8.12
N THR A 62 -19.55 -9.31 -8.84
CA THR A 62 -18.46 -9.05 -9.81
C THR A 62 -17.12 -8.94 -9.09
N VAL A 63 -17.08 -8.28 -7.93
CA VAL A 63 -15.85 -8.10 -7.16
C VAL A 63 -15.43 -9.38 -6.46
N GLU A 64 -16.36 -10.14 -5.89
CA GLU A 64 -16.11 -11.48 -5.33
C GLU A 64 -15.47 -12.38 -6.40
N TYR A 65 -16.03 -12.41 -7.61
CA TYR A 65 -15.44 -13.15 -8.73
C TYR A 65 -14.01 -12.70 -9.05
N ILE A 66 -13.74 -11.38 -9.11
CA ILE A 66 -12.40 -10.86 -9.39
C ILE A 66 -11.42 -11.22 -8.25
N SER A 67 -11.85 -11.11 -6.99
CA SER A 67 -11.03 -11.46 -5.83
C SER A 67 -10.68 -12.96 -5.80
N ASP A 68 -11.63 -13.82 -6.20
CA ASP A 68 -11.43 -15.26 -6.24
C ASP A 68 -10.65 -15.74 -7.49
N ASN A 69 -10.61 -14.92 -8.55
CA ASN A 69 -9.94 -15.21 -9.82
C ASN A 69 -9.01 -14.04 -10.21
N PRO A 70 -7.93 -13.80 -9.46
CA PRO A 70 -7.09 -12.60 -9.61
C PRO A 70 -6.44 -12.48 -11.00
N GLU A 71 -6.21 -13.58 -11.70
CA GLU A 71 -5.71 -13.61 -13.08
C GLU A 71 -6.69 -13.07 -14.11
N PHE A 72 -7.98 -12.93 -13.76
CA PHE A 72 -9.03 -12.49 -14.67
C PHE A 72 -8.76 -11.10 -15.26
N LEU A 73 -8.28 -10.17 -14.44
CA LEU A 73 -7.96 -8.80 -14.85
C LEU A 73 -6.58 -8.68 -15.53
N GLY A 74 -5.81 -9.77 -15.60
CA GLY A 74 -4.41 -9.77 -16.02
C GLY A 74 -3.45 -9.65 -14.85
N LYS A 75 -2.16 -9.46 -15.16
CA LYS A 75 -1.09 -9.40 -14.15
C LYS A 75 -0.90 -7.97 -13.65
N HIS A 76 -0.32 -7.80 -12.47
CA HIS A 76 0.10 -6.48 -11.97
C HIS A 76 -1.07 -5.49 -11.82
N VAL A 77 -2.17 -5.95 -11.25
CA VAL A 77 -3.28 -5.08 -10.80
C VAL A 77 -3.47 -5.22 -9.30
N ARG A 78 -4.05 -4.20 -8.69
CA ARG A 78 -4.59 -4.26 -7.32
C ARG A 78 -5.98 -3.67 -7.27
N ILE A 79 -6.83 -4.20 -6.41
CA ILE A 79 -8.20 -3.71 -6.30
C ILE A 79 -8.51 -3.08 -4.94
N PHE A 80 -9.42 -2.11 -5.00
CA PHE A 80 -10.19 -1.66 -3.86
C PHE A 80 -11.65 -1.58 -4.24
N TYR A 81 -12.54 -2.06 -3.38
CA TYR A 81 -13.97 -1.97 -3.60
C TYR A 81 -14.69 -1.32 -2.43
N ASN A 82 -15.63 -0.43 -2.74
CA ASN A 82 -16.61 0.08 -1.80
C ASN A 82 -18.01 -0.41 -2.21
N ARG A 83 -18.56 -1.32 -1.40
CA ARG A 83 -19.87 -1.96 -1.63
C ARG A 83 -21.04 -0.98 -1.55
N LYS A 84 -21.02 0.01 -0.68
CA LYS A 84 -22.10 1.00 -0.51
C LYS A 84 -22.26 1.88 -1.75
N TYR A 85 -21.15 2.33 -2.33
CA TYR A 85 -21.18 3.16 -3.54
C TYR A 85 -21.03 2.36 -4.83
N ARG A 86 -20.84 1.03 -4.74
CA ARG A 86 -20.59 0.15 -5.88
C ARG A 86 -19.44 0.65 -6.77
N LYS A 87 -18.37 1.14 -6.13
CA LYS A 87 -17.18 1.67 -6.81
C LYS A 87 -16.03 0.68 -6.67
N LEU A 88 -15.59 0.13 -7.79
CA LEU A 88 -14.37 -0.67 -7.88
C LEU A 88 -13.25 0.22 -8.43
N VAL A 89 -12.18 0.37 -7.66
CA VAL A 89 -10.95 1.03 -8.06
C VAL A 89 -9.95 -0.07 -8.42
N ILE A 90 -9.44 -0.01 -9.64
CA ILE A 90 -8.38 -0.89 -10.13
C ILE A 90 -7.14 -0.04 -10.29
N LYS A 91 -6.06 -0.45 -9.64
CA LYS A 91 -4.75 0.17 -9.71
C LYS A 91 -3.88 -0.66 -10.65
N LEU A 92 -3.26 -0.01 -11.61
CA LEU A 92 -2.26 -0.65 -12.48
C LEU A 92 -0.89 -0.53 -11.82
N VAL A 93 -0.16 -1.64 -11.79
CA VAL A 93 1.14 -1.75 -11.16
C VAL A 93 2.19 -1.89 -12.26
N HIS A 94 3.14 -0.97 -12.31
CA HIS A 94 4.25 -1.05 -13.26
C HIS A 94 5.30 -2.06 -12.80
N HIS A 95 6.09 -2.60 -13.73
CA HIS A 95 7.11 -3.60 -13.39
C HIS A 95 8.13 -3.07 -12.35
N ALA A 96 8.56 -1.81 -12.48
CA ALA A 96 9.43 -1.17 -11.50
C ALA A 96 8.82 -1.12 -10.08
N HIS A 97 7.49 -1.01 -9.95
CA HIS A 97 6.81 -1.10 -8.64
C HIS A 97 6.95 -2.50 -8.06
N GLU A 98 6.79 -3.54 -8.88
CA GLU A 98 6.94 -4.93 -8.42
C GLU A 98 8.38 -5.24 -8.02
N VAL A 99 9.36 -4.75 -8.77
CA VAL A 99 10.79 -4.87 -8.42
C VAL A 99 11.07 -4.15 -7.11
N ALA A 100 10.71 -2.87 -6.98
CA ALA A 100 10.96 -2.08 -5.78
C ALA A 100 10.31 -2.72 -4.54
N ARG A 101 9.03 -3.10 -4.65
CA ARG A 101 8.26 -3.76 -3.59
C ARG A 101 8.88 -5.09 -3.19
N SER A 102 9.25 -5.93 -4.15
CA SER A 102 9.81 -7.26 -3.89
C SER A 102 11.17 -7.17 -3.20
N LEU A 103 12.00 -6.20 -3.61
CA LEU A 103 13.31 -5.97 -3.00
C LEU A 103 13.18 -5.45 -1.56
N ILE A 104 12.27 -4.51 -1.28
CA ILE A 104 11.99 -4.06 0.09
C ILE A 104 11.46 -5.21 0.94
N SER A 105 10.54 -6.01 0.39
CA SER A 105 10.01 -7.20 1.08
C SER A 105 11.11 -8.19 1.45
N ARG A 106 12.04 -8.43 0.51
CA ARG A 106 13.20 -9.30 0.72
C ARG A 106 14.10 -8.81 1.84
N GLU A 107 14.39 -7.50 1.93
CA GLU A 107 15.22 -6.98 3.01
C GLU A 107 14.55 -7.08 4.39
N ILE A 108 13.21 -6.95 4.45
CA ILE A 108 12.43 -7.19 5.67
C ILE A 108 12.58 -8.66 6.10
N ASP A 109 12.41 -9.60 5.17
CA ASP A 109 12.54 -11.04 5.45
C ASP A 109 13.98 -11.42 5.85
N ILE A 110 14.99 -10.87 5.18
CA ILE A 110 16.42 -11.04 5.53
C ILE A 110 16.70 -10.51 6.93
N ALA A 111 16.13 -9.36 7.31
CA ALA A 111 16.30 -8.83 8.66
C ALA A 111 15.69 -9.76 9.72
N ALA A 112 14.51 -10.34 9.45
CA ALA A 112 13.88 -11.33 10.31
C ALA A 112 14.71 -12.64 10.40
N ASP A 113 15.30 -13.08 9.30
CA ASP A 113 16.18 -14.24 9.25
C ASP A 113 17.48 -14.05 10.05
N ARG A 114 18.09 -12.86 9.97
CA ARG A 114 19.27 -12.50 10.78
C ARG A 114 18.99 -12.52 12.29
N MET A 115 17.73 -12.39 12.69
CA MET A 115 17.28 -12.54 14.08
C MET A 115 16.92 -13.99 14.44
N SER A 116 17.03 -14.93 13.49
CA SER A 116 16.63 -16.33 13.60
C SER A 116 15.13 -16.53 13.86
N ILE A 117 14.30 -15.60 13.38
CA ILE A 117 12.84 -15.59 13.56
C ILE A 117 12.09 -15.35 12.25
N VAL A 118 12.66 -15.73 11.10
CA VAL A 118 11.99 -15.61 9.79
C VAL A 118 10.61 -16.27 9.82
N ASN A 119 10.49 -17.44 10.43
CA ASN A 119 9.20 -18.15 10.59
C ASN A 119 8.25 -17.47 11.58
N GLY A 120 8.72 -16.48 12.34
CA GLY A 120 7.93 -15.65 13.25
C GLY A 120 7.19 -14.51 12.55
N LEU A 121 7.55 -14.18 11.31
CA LEU A 121 6.91 -13.16 10.48
C LEU A 121 6.41 -13.79 9.18
N VAL A 122 5.10 -14.05 9.11
CA VAL A 122 4.49 -14.75 7.97
C VAL A 122 4.14 -13.73 6.89
N PRO A 123 4.67 -13.87 5.65
CA PRO A 123 4.26 -13.04 4.53
C PRO A 123 2.87 -13.47 4.05
N ASP A 124 1.88 -12.59 4.18
CA ASP A 124 0.55 -12.75 3.59
C ASP A 124 0.50 -12.22 2.15
N GLY A 125 1.56 -11.56 1.69
CA GLY A 125 1.68 -11.05 0.33
C GLY A 125 0.61 -10.00 0.03
N SER A 126 -0.07 -10.13 -1.11
CA SER A 126 -1.13 -9.22 -1.57
C SER A 126 -2.55 -9.71 -1.26
N LYS A 127 -2.72 -10.56 -0.23
CA LYS A 127 -4.03 -11.10 0.14
C LYS A 127 -5.06 -9.99 0.40
N CYS A 128 -6.24 -10.12 -0.21
CA CYS A 128 -7.40 -9.26 0.03
C CYS A 128 -7.81 -9.27 1.51
N VAL A 129 -8.12 -8.09 2.05
CA VAL A 129 -8.74 -7.91 3.37
C VAL A 129 -10.12 -7.29 3.21
N VAL A 130 -11.13 -7.93 3.82
CA VAL A 130 -12.53 -7.47 3.81
C VAL A 130 -12.88 -6.82 5.15
N SER A 131 -13.27 -5.54 5.15
CA SER A 131 -13.69 -4.80 6.35
C SER A 131 -15.03 -4.13 6.13
N GLY A 132 -16.10 -4.71 6.69
CA GLY A 132 -17.46 -4.23 6.49
C GLY A 132 -17.84 -4.18 5.00
N GLN A 133 -17.93 -2.98 4.46
CA GLN A 133 -18.29 -2.72 3.05
C GLN A 133 -17.09 -2.60 2.10
N TYR A 134 -15.87 -2.80 2.61
CA TYR A 134 -14.64 -2.59 1.85
C TYR A 134 -13.91 -3.91 1.58
N THR A 135 -13.33 -4.02 0.39
CA THR A 135 -12.32 -5.04 0.05
C THR A 135 -11.08 -4.31 -0.44
N LYS A 136 -9.90 -4.63 0.10
CA LYS A 136 -8.64 -3.99 -0.31
C LYS A 136 -7.48 -4.97 -0.35
N GLU A 137 -6.61 -4.79 -1.32
CA GLU A 137 -5.33 -5.49 -1.44
C GLU A 137 -4.15 -4.58 -1.08
N PRO A 138 -3.18 -5.05 -0.27
CA PRO A 138 -1.92 -4.37 -0.11
C PRO A 138 -0.98 -4.71 -1.28
N ALA A 139 0.09 -3.94 -1.44
CA ALA A 139 1.18 -4.35 -2.31
C ALA A 139 1.87 -5.59 -1.70
N SER A 140 2.19 -5.53 -0.41
CA SER A 140 2.74 -6.63 0.38
C SER A 140 2.33 -6.49 1.84
N SER A 141 2.29 -7.61 2.57
CA SER A 141 1.88 -7.59 3.95
C SER A 141 2.44 -8.78 4.73
N TRP A 142 2.59 -8.59 6.04
CA TRP A 142 3.04 -9.61 6.97
C TRP A 142 2.21 -9.58 8.25
N ARG A 143 2.12 -10.74 8.87
CA ARG A 143 1.55 -10.91 10.22
C ARG A 143 2.52 -11.71 11.09
N PRO A 144 2.50 -11.53 12.42
CA PRO A 144 3.24 -12.43 13.27
C PRO A 144 2.65 -13.85 13.18
N ALA A 145 3.52 -14.86 13.27
CA ALA A 145 3.11 -16.26 13.28
C ALA A 145 2.29 -16.60 14.53
N THR A 146 2.65 -15.99 15.67
CA THR A 146 1.91 -16.08 16.93
C THR A 146 1.11 -14.81 17.12
N LEU A 147 -0.21 -14.91 17.08
CA LEU A 147 -1.12 -13.78 17.27
C LEU A 147 -1.40 -13.56 18.77
N PRO A 148 -1.56 -12.30 19.21
CA PRO A 148 -2.11 -12.01 20.54
C PRO A 148 -3.49 -12.67 20.73
N PRO A 149 -3.86 -13.12 21.94
CA PRO A 149 -5.11 -13.85 22.18
C PRO A 149 -6.39 -13.11 21.73
N SER A 150 -6.37 -11.78 21.70
CA SER A 150 -7.51 -10.94 21.31
C SER A 150 -7.60 -10.67 19.82
N ARG A 151 -6.75 -11.28 18.98
CA ARG A 151 -6.57 -10.93 17.57
C ARG A 151 -6.64 -12.17 16.68
N ASP A 152 -7.32 -12.04 15.55
CA ASP A 152 -7.38 -13.07 14.51
C ASP A 152 -6.34 -12.83 13.38
N ALA A 153 -6.31 -13.72 12.40
CA ALA A 153 -5.39 -13.64 11.25
C ALA A 153 -5.92 -12.77 10.09
N LYS A 154 -6.98 -11.98 10.32
CA LYS A 154 -7.63 -11.18 9.27
C LYS A 154 -6.73 -10.05 8.79
N TRP A 155 -6.10 -9.35 9.73
CA TRP A 155 -5.29 -8.17 9.44
C TRP A 155 -3.79 -8.48 9.57
N PRO A 156 -2.96 -7.94 8.67
CA PRO A 156 -1.52 -7.91 8.86
C PRO A 156 -1.13 -6.92 9.98
N SER A 157 0.09 -7.04 10.51
CA SER A 157 0.67 -6.03 11.41
C SER A 157 1.46 -4.97 10.63
N LEU A 158 2.01 -5.36 9.47
CA LEU A 158 2.81 -4.55 8.56
C LEU A 158 2.25 -4.64 7.15
N VAL A 159 2.04 -3.50 6.50
CA VAL A 159 1.63 -3.42 5.09
C VAL A 159 2.56 -2.50 4.29
N VAL A 160 2.72 -2.80 3.01
CA VAL A 160 3.30 -1.89 2.02
C VAL A 160 2.24 -1.52 1.00
N GLU A 161 2.11 -0.23 0.73
CA GLU A 161 1.47 0.33 -0.43
C GLU A 161 2.53 0.84 -1.40
N CYS A 162 2.38 0.59 -2.70
CA CYS A 162 3.38 0.97 -3.69
C CYS A 162 2.73 1.65 -4.89
N GLY A 163 3.33 2.72 -5.41
CA GLY A 163 2.85 3.37 -6.63
C GLY A 163 3.68 4.57 -7.06
N ASP A 164 3.17 5.35 -8.00
CA ASP A 164 3.89 6.51 -8.52
C ASP A 164 3.74 7.76 -7.65
N LEU A 165 4.66 8.71 -7.82
CA LEU A 165 4.60 10.01 -7.12
C LEU A 165 3.29 10.78 -7.40
N LYS A 166 2.70 10.62 -8.59
CA LYS A 166 1.38 11.19 -8.91
C LYS A 166 0.26 10.66 -8.01
N SER A 167 0.47 9.49 -7.42
CA SER A 167 -0.49 8.79 -6.56
C SER A 167 -0.20 8.99 -5.08
N ILE A 168 0.79 9.81 -4.70
CA ILE A 168 1.25 9.92 -3.31
C ILE A 168 0.13 10.24 -2.31
N THR A 169 -0.70 11.24 -2.60
CA THR A 169 -1.85 11.61 -1.76
C THR A 169 -2.80 10.42 -1.59
N LYS A 170 -3.06 9.71 -2.69
CA LYS A 170 -3.90 8.52 -2.71
C LYS A 170 -3.31 7.37 -1.90
N LEU A 171 -1.99 7.14 -1.98
CA LEU A 171 -1.28 6.12 -1.24
C LEU A 171 -1.26 6.41 0.27
N ARG A 172 -1.11 7.67 0.67
CA ARG A 172 -1.20 8.09 2.08
C ARG A 172 -2.60 7.84 2.66
N ILE A 173 -3.65 8.14 1.89
CA ILE A 173 -5.04 7.79 2.25
C ILE A 173 -5.21 6.26 2.36
N GLU A 174 -4.58 5.48 1.48
CA GLU A 174 -4.58 4.02 1.56
C GLU A 174 -3.85 3.49 2.80
N ALA A 175 -2.70 4.05 3.15
CA ALA A 175 -1.96 3.74 4.37
C ALA A 175 -2.78 4.05 5.63
N GLU A 176 -3.39 5.24 5.68
CA GLU A 176 -4.28 5.63 6.77
C GLU A 176 -5.50 4.69 6.89
N TRP A 177 -6.07 4.26 5.77
CA TRP A 177 -7.17 3.28 5.79
C TRP A 177 -6.76 1.97 6.49
N TRP A 178 -5.57 1.44 6.21
CA TRP A 178 -5.07 0.23 6.88
C TRP A 178 -4.94 0.43 8.39
N LEU A 179 -4.35 1.55 8.80
CA LEU A 179 -4.10 1.85 10.21
C LEU A 179 -5.40 2.08 11.00
N THR A 180 -6.39 2.71 10.38
CA THR A 180 -7.63 3.12 11.06
C THR A 180 -8.73 2.06 11.00
N LYS A 181 -8.94 1.41 9.85
CA LYS A 181 -10.00 0.40 9.69
C LYS A 181 -9.67 -0.93 10.34
N SER A 182 -8.40 -1.19 10.63
CA SER A 182 -7.97 -2.38 11.36
C SER A 182 -8.20 -2.30 12.87
N GLN A 183 -8.67 -1.16 13.39
CA GLN A 183 -8.90 -0.94 14.83
C GLN A 183 -7.66 -1.23 15.69
N GLY A 184 -6.48 -0.89 15.15
CA GLY A 184 -5.21 -1.08 15.81
C GLY A 184 -4.53 -2.42 15.52
N ASP A 185 -5.08 -3.28 14.67
CA ASP A 185 -4.40 -4.53 14.29
C ASP A 185 -3.22 -4.31 13.35
N VAL A 186 -3.30 -3.32 12.44
CA VAL A 186 -2.16 -2.88 11.63
C VAL A 186 -1.41 -1.81 12.43
N LYS A 187 -0.09 -2.00 12.60
CA LYS A 187 0.76 -1.08 13.37
C LYS A 187 1.63 -0.20 12.51
N VAL A 188 1.98 -0.68 11.31
CA VAL A 188 2.82 0.06 10.37
C VAL A 188 2.28 -0.09 8.95
N ALA A 189 2.19 1.04 8.25
CA ALA A 189 2.00 1.08 6.82
C ALA A 189 3.19 1.78 6.17
N ILE A 190 3.81 1.14 5.17
CA ILE A 190 4.89 1.73 4.38
C ILE A 190 4.27 2.22 3.07
N VAL A 191 4.48 3.49 2.74
CA VAL A 191 4.19 4.01 1.40
C VAL A 191 5.49 4.05 0.62
N LEU A 192 5.61 3.16 -0.37
CA LEU A 192 6.73 3.06 -1.30
C LEU A 192 6.36 3.80 -2.59
N ILE A 193 7.03 4.91 -2.86
CA ILE A 193 6.80 5.71 -4.06
C ILE A 193 7.95 5.46 -5.03
N VAL A 194 7.60 5.24 -6.29
CA VAL A 194 8.56 5.08 -7.39
C VAL A 194 8.35 6.23 -8.38
N TRP A 195 9.41 6.90 -8.81
CA TRP A 195 9.32 7.97 -9.81
C TRP A 195 10.34 7.76 -10.93
N PRO A 196 9.99 7.05 -12.01
CA PRO A 196 10.92 6.81 -13.12
C PRO A 196 11.48 8.10 -13.73
N THR A 197 10.64 9.12 -13.90
CA THR A 197 10.98 10.41 -14.53
C THR A 197 12.12 11.15 -13.81
N TRP A 198 12.16 11.07 -12.48
CA TRP A 198 13.19 11.71 -11.66
C TRP A 198 14.20 10.72 -11.09
N SER A 199 14.17 9.47 -11.58
CA SER A 199 15.11 8.41 -11.24
C SER A 199 15.28 8.24 -9.74
N GLY A 200 14.19 7.94 -9.04
CA GLY A 200 14.26 7.71 -7.61
C GLY A 200 13.05 6.99 -7.02
N ILE A 201 13.17 6.75 -5.73
CA ILE A 201 12.17 6.11 -4.88
C ILE A 201 12.09 6.86 -3.56
N SER A 202 10.94 6.83 -2.89
CA SER A 202 10.86 7.17 -1.47
C SER A 202 10.08 6.15 -0.68
N LEU A 203 10.34 6.14 0.62
CA LEU A 203 9.62 5.36 1.61
C LEU A 203 9.11 6.31 2.69
N GLU A 204 7.84 6.15 3.03
CA GLU A 204 7.26 6.77 4.20
C GLU A 204 6.81 5.69 5.18
N LYS A 205 7.14 5.85 6.46
CA LYS A 205 6.65 5.00 7.54
C LYS A 205 5.48 5.70 8.23
N TRP A 206 4.30 5.11 8.10
CA TRP A 206 3.07 5.55 8.72
C TRP A 206 2.73 4.69 9.93
N VAL A 207 2.32 5.33 11.02
CA VAL A 207 1.87 4.68 12.25
C VAL A 207 0.56 5.31 12.75
N PRO A 208 -0.22 4.60 13.58
CA PRO A 208 -1.42 5.18 14.19
C PRO A 208 -1.07 6.41 15.04
N ASP A 209 -1.88 7.45 14.95
CA ASP A 209 -1.78 8.63 15.80
C ASP A 209 -3.14 8.93 16.44
N PRO A 210 -3.53 8.16 17.47
CA PRO A 210 -4.86 8.26 18.08
C PRO A 210 -5.16 9.63 18.70
N ASN A 211 -4.13 10.46 18.92
CA ASN A 211 -4.26 11.78 19.51
C ASN A 211 -4.44 12.91 18.48
N GLY A 212 -4.40 12.62 17.18
CA GLY A 212 -4.67 13.65 16.17
C GLY A 212 -3.57 14.70 16.01
N ASN A 213 -2.32 14.40 16.38
CA ASN A 213 -1.22 15.36 16.44
C ASN A 213 -0.42 15.43 15.13
N SER A 214 -0.85 14.70 14.08
CA SER A 214 -0.24 14.72 12.75
C SER A 214 -0.45 16.06 12.04
N ASN A 215 0.50 16.49 11.19
CA ASN A 215 0.23 17.64 10.34
C ASN A 215 -0.91 17.30 9.36
N PRO A 216 -1.73 18.28 8.94
CA PRO A 216 -2.75 18.07 7.91
C PRO A 216 -2.20 17.59 6.56
N ASN A 217 -0.91 17.83 6.31
CA ASN A 217 -0.21 17.35 5.12
C ASN A 217 0.19 15.86 5.23
N ASP A 218 0.12 15.28 6.42
CA ASP A 218 0.47 13.90 6.65
C ASP A 218 -0.75 13.02 6.30
N SER A 219 -1.85 13.15 7.02
CA SER A 219 -3.01 12.29 6.83
C SER A 219 -4.29 13.07 6.58
N ALA A 220 -5.26 12.41 5.97
CA ALA A 220 -6.48 13.04 5.55
C ALA A 220 -7.54 13.07 6.67
N THR A 221 -7.40 12.24 7.71
CA THR A 221 -8.28 12.27 8.90
C THR A 221 -7.57 12.68 10.20
N GLY A 222 -6.24 12.81 10.18
CA GLY A 222 -5.44 13.16 11.36
C GLY A 222 -5.11 11.99 12.29
N THR A 223 -5.61 10.79 12.00
CA THR A 223 -5.53 9.62 12.91
C THR A 223 -4.36 8.68 12.60
N ALA A 224 -3.54 9.05 11.61
CA ALA A 224 -2.26 8.44 11.29
C ALA A 224 -1.23 9.53 11.03
N LYS A 225 0.05 9.23 11.26
CA LYS A 225 1.15 10.16 10.99
C LYS A 225 2.31 9.48 10.31
N CYS A 226 2.97 10.22 9.42
CA CYS A 226 4.28 9.85 8.91
C CYS A 226 5.33 10.17 9.98
N ILE A 227 6.11 9.17 10.40
CA ILE A 227 7.19 9.36 11.38
C ILE A 227 8.58 9.21 10.78
N GLN A 228 8.66 8.78 9.52
CA GLN A 228 9.93 8.64 8.80
C GLN A 228 9.67 8.81 7.31
N GLU A 229 10.44 9.68 6.67
CA GLU A 229 10.47 9.84 5.22
C GLU A 229 11.90 9.63 4.75
N ILE A 230 12.07 8.77 3.75
CA ILE A 230 13.36 8.38 3.18
C ILE A 230 13.28 8.61 1.68
N GLY A 231 14.18 9.42 1.14
CA GLY A 231 14.28 9.67 -0.30
C GLY A 231 15.56 9.09 -0.87
N LEU A 232 15.46 8.44 -2.02
CA LEU A 232 16.61 8.01 -2.82
C LEU A 232 16.50 8.55 -4.23
N GLN A 233 17.59 9.12 -4.74
CA GLN A 233 17.62 9.68 -6.09
C GLN A 233 18.97 9.48 -6.77
N CYS A 234 18.96 9.05 -8.02
CA CYS A 234 20.16 8.99 -8.87
C CYS A 234 20.52 10.39 -9.38
N LYS A 235 21.74 10.84 -9.10
CA LYS A 235 22.30 12.05 -9.71
C LYS A 235 22.62 11.82 -11.18
N ALA A 236 22.32 12.82 -12.01
CA ALA A 236 22.63 12.82 -13.45
C ALA A 236 22.17 11.54 -14.20
N ARG A 237 21.11 10.87 -13.72
CA ARG A 237 20.61 9.61 -14.28
C ARG A 237 21.69 8.52 -14.38
N ASN A 238 22.55 8.43 -13.36
CA ASN A 238 23.44 7.29 -13.19
C ASN A 238 23.35 6.74 -11.76
N THR A 239 23.53 5.42 -11.65
CA THR A 239 23.48 4.70 -10.36
C THR A 239 24.79 4.81 -9.57
N ALA A 240 25.84 5.40 -10.16
CA ALA A 240 27.13 5.60 -9.50
C ALA A 240 27.06 6.67 -8.38
N SER A 241 26.05 7.53 -8.40
CA SER A 241 25.84 8.57 -7.39
C SER A 241 24.38 8.60 -6.96
N ILE A 242 24.01 7.71 -6.02
CA ILE A 242 22.70 7.70 -5.38
C ILE A 242 22.76 8.54 -4.10
N GLU A 243 21.98 9.61 -4.07
CA GLU A 243 21.74 10.38 -2.85
C GLU A 243 20.65 9.73 -2.02
N ILE A 244 20.84 9.73 -0.70
CA ILE A 244 19.86 9.26 0.27
C ILE A 244 19.60 10.37 1.30
N SER A 245 18.33 10.56 1.65
CA SER A 245 17.87 11.37 2.77
C SER A 245 17.04 10.49 3.71
N GLY A 246 16.94 10.87 4.99
CA GLY A 246 16.12 10.14 5.98
C GLY A 246 16.74 8.85 6.55
N GLY A 247 17.85 8.39 5.98
CA GLY A 247 18.65 7.28 6.49
C GLY A 247 18.04 5.89 6.24
N SER A 248 18.27 4.96 7.17
CA SER A 248 17.78 3.57 7.09
C SER A 248 16.30 3.45 7.48
N LEU A 249 15.53 2.59 6.82
CA LEU A 249 14.16 2.28 7.24
C LEU A 249 14.18 1.47 8.54
N ARG A 250 13.42 1.91 9.55
CA ARG A 250 13.34 1.25 10.87
C ARG A 250 11.92 0.84 11.22
N LEU A 251 11.69 -0.46 11.36
CA LEU A 251 10.43 -1.03 11.82
C LEU A 251 10.62 -1.59 13.23
N GLY A 252 9.84 -1.09 14.19
CA GLY A 252 9.93 -1.49 15.58
C GLY A 252 9.57 -2.97 15.74
N PHE A 253 10.35 -3.70 16.54
CA PHE A 253 10.11 -5.11 16.76
C PHE A 253 8.68 -5.38 17.26
N GLU A 254 8.25 -4.64 18.28
CA GLU A 254 6.92 -4.83 18.88
C GLU A 254 5.79 -4.39 17.94
N GLU A 255 6.05 -3.44 17.03
CA GLU A 255 5.09 -3.02 16.01
C GLU A 255 4.82 -4.15 15.01
N VAL A 256 5.86 -4.87 14.60
CA VAL A 256 5.80 -5.91 13.57
C VAL A 256 5.38 -7.26 14.16
N PHE A 257 5.98 -7.67 15.28
CA PHE A 257 5.81 -9.00 15.88
C PHE A 257 4.72 -9.05 16.95
N LEU A 258 4.17 -7.90 17.38
CA LEU A 258 3.10 -7.78 18.38
C LEU A 258 3.41 -8.45 19.73
N ARG A 259 4.69 -8.49 20.09
CA ARG A 259 5.19 -8.99 21.37
C ARG A 259 6.53 -8.34 21.70
N THR A 260 6.91 -8.40 22.97
CA THR A 260 8.22 -7.96 23.41
C THR A 260 9.33 -8.90 22.87
N PRO A 261 10.55 -8.38 22.66
CA PRO A 261 11.72 -9.20 22.40
C PRO A 261 11.95 -10.19 23.55
N SER A 262 12.17 -11.45 23.21
CA SER A 262 12.44 -12.55 24.13
C SER A 262 13.93 -12.86 24.26
N SER A 263 14.76 -12.30 23.37
CA SER A 263 16.21 -12.45 23.41
C SER A 263 16.93 -11.19 22.93
N PRO A 264 18.21 -10.97 23.28
CA PRO A 264 19.00 -9.84 22.80
C PRO A 264 19.23 -9.80 21.28
N ARG A 265 18.94 -10.89 20.55
CA ARG A 265 19.03 -10.93 19.08
C ARG A 265 17.80 -10.33 18.42
N GLU A 266 16.65 -10.41 19.09
CA GLU A 266 15.38 -9.86 18.61
C GLU A 266 15.41 -8.34 18.80
N ARG A 267 15.35 -7.61 17.69
CA ARG A 267 15.53 -6.16 17.63
C ARG A 267 14.73 -5.58 16.46
N ASP A 268 14.72 -4.27 16.35
CA ASP A 268 14.03 -3.61 15.24
C ASP A 268 14.57 -4.09 13.88
N ILE A 269 13.68 -4.21 12.91
CA ILE A 269 14.03 -4.51 11.52
C ILE A 269 14.61 -3.24 10.90
N ILE A 270 15.83 -3.35 10.39
CA ILE A 270 16.55 -2.25 9.73
C ILE A 270 16.83 -2.64 8.28
N VAL A 271 16.28 -1.87 7.34
CA VAL A 271 16.73 -1.87 5.94
C VAL A 271 17.76 -0.75 5.82
N SER A 272 19.04 -1.12 5.72
CA SER A 272 20.15 -0.17 5.83
C SER A 272 20.24 0.76 4.62
N GLU A 273 20.98 1.87 4.75
CA GLU A 273 21.21 2.79 3.63
C GLU A 273 21.88 2.09 2.44
N GLU A 274 22.80 1.16 2.71
CA GLU A 274 23.48 0.38 1.68
C GLU A 274 22.50 -0.53 0.94
N ALA A 275 21.60 -1.19 1.68
CA ALA A 275 20.54 -2.00 1.09
C ALA A 275 19.61 -1.13 0.24
N LEU A 276 19.13 0.00 0.77
CA LEU A 276 18.27 0.93 0.03
C LEU A 276 18.93 1.46 -1.24
N LYS A 277 20.23 1.81 -1.20
CA LYS A 277 20.99 2.21 -2.40
C LYS A 277 21.10 1.07 -3.41
N SER A 278 21.33 -0.16 -2.96
CA SER A 278 21.34 -1.34 -3.84
C SER A 278 19.98 -1.56 -4.50
N ILE A 279 18.88 -1.39 -3.74
CA ILE A 279 17.52 -1.47 -4.26
C ILE A 279 17.30 -0.40 -5.33
N MET A 280 17.66 0.84 -5.04
CA MET A 280 17.53 1.95 -5.99
C MET A 280 18.29 1.69 -7.29
N GLY A 281 19.49 1.12 -7.22
CA GLY A 281 20.26 0.71 -8.40
C GLY A 281 19.52 -0.31 -9.26
N LEU A 282 18.96 -1.36 -8.65
CA LEU A 282 18.20 -2.39 -9.36
C LEU A 282 16.87 -1.87 -9.93
N VAL A 283 16.18 -1.00 -9.20
CA VAL A 283 14.94 -0.37 -9.66
C VAL A 283 15.22 0.59 -10.82
N TYR A 284 16.37 1.28 -10.81
CA TYR A 284 16.77 2.19 -11.88
C TYR A 284 16.92 1.47 -13.22
N ASP A 285 17.42 0.23 -13.23
CA ASP A 285 17.56 -0.56 -14.46
C ASP A 285 16.20 -0.77 -15.16
N GLU A 286 15.11 -0.81 -14.38
CA GLU A 286 13.74 -0.92 -14.89
C GLU A 286 13.16 0.40 -15.42
N PHE A 287 13.82 1.53 -15.18
CA PHE A 287 13.39 2.83 -15.72
C PHE A 287 13.88 3.07 -17.16
N VAL A 288 14.87 2.30 -17.61
CA VAL A 288 15.60 2.52 -18.87
C VAL A 288 15.15 1.55 -19.98
N ILE A 289 14.14 0.72 -19.71
CA ILE A 289 13.56 -0.26 -20.64
C ILE A 289 12.46 0.37 -21.50
#